data_AF-A0A8D8BLG6-F1
#
_entry.id   AF-A0A8D8BLG6-F1
#
_cell.length_a   1.000
_cell.length_b   1.000
_cell.length_c   1.000
_cell.angle_alpha   90.00
_cell.angle_beta   90.00
_cell.angle_gamma   90.00
#
_symmetry.space_group_name_H-M   'P 1'
#
loop_
_entity.id
_entity.type
_entity.pdbx_description
1 polymer ?
#
loop_
_entity_poly.entity_id
_entity_poly.type
_entity_poly.pdbx_seq_one_letter_code
_entity_poly.pdbx_strand_id
1 'polypeptide(L)'
;MDIGMERHEGSATIGTLFQHIVNDMKNSSPLWDDFIAKATKLHACLRAAIQALAAYLEAFQKIADAATNSKGATKEIGTALTRVCLRHKAVETRMKTFTSAIMECLIVPLQEKLEDWKKQVAIIDKDHAKEYKRCRTELKKRSSDTLRLQKKAKKGGHHAGGGAGGQDSLHILVESSMQDVTLRRCELEDVERKSLRAIMVEERSRYCTFVNMLQPVVHDECEVMSELSHLQEAMQIIAVVTKDPAILPQASEELILESKTNMNLYPDSPGGSNSQGGCSNSLGSRKSSVCSISSINSSSSGSPGHQFQRSLSQASTLASQSHAVSTWPPHTQDGAATADRPHTISSAYEKGHQRPALTVYTFQNPEAISENNPKSPAN
;
A
#
# COMPACT_ATOMS: atom_id res chain seq x y z
N MET A 1 -60.47 17.75 -21.92
CA MET A 1 -59.21 17.96 -21.19
C MET A 1 -58.84 16.64 -20.56
N ASP A 2 -58.03 15.87 -21.28
CA ASP A 2 -57.26 14.78 -20.70
C ASP A 2 -56.56 15.32 -19.45
N ILE A 3 -56.81 14.70 -18.30
CA ILE A 3 -55.88 14.84 -17.17
C ILE A 3 -54.68 14.05 -17.64
N GLY A 4 -53.82 14.77 -18.36
CA GLY A 4 -52.53 14.29 -18.81
C GLY A 4 -51.90 13.60 -17.63
N MET A 5 -51.66 12.32 -17.82
CA MET A 5 -50.57 11.64 -17.17
C MET A 5 -49.29 12.31 -17.68
N GLU A 6 -49.10 13.59 -17.36
CA GLU A 6 -47.86 14.29 -17.57
C GLU A 6 -46.88 13.51 -16.72
N ARG A 7 -46.12 12.68 -17.43
CA ARG A 7 -44.88 12.09 -16.94
C ARG A 7 -44.09 13.28 -16.43
N HIS A 8 -44.14 13.51 -15.13
CA HIS A 8 -43.20 14.41 -14.50
C HIS A 8 -41.82 13.80 -14.78
N GLU A 9 -41.10 14.40 -15.74
CA GLU A 9 -39.79 13.94 -16.20
C GLU A 9 -38.83 13.75 -15.02
N GLY A 10 -39.03 14.51 -13.93
CA GLY A 10 -38.31 14.38 -12.65
C GLY A 10 -38.43 13.03 -11.94
N SER A 11 -39.60 12.37 -11.96
CA SER A 11 -39.75 11.04 -11.32
C SER A 11 -39.17 9.92 -12.20
N ALA A 12 -39.34 10.03 -13.52
CA ALA A 12 -38.74 9.09 -14.47
C ALA A 12 -37.20 9.17 -14.46
N THR A 13 -36.63 10.37 -14.33
CA THR A 13 -35.18 10.60 -14.26
C THR A 13 -34.56 10.04 -12.97
N ILE A 14 -35.21 10.19 -11.81
CA ILE A 14 -34.73 9.61 -10.54
C ILE A 14 -34.68 8.08 -10.61
N GLY A 15 -35.76 7.43 -11.08
CA GLY A 15 -35.79 5.97 -11.21
C GLY A 15 -34.74 5.44 -12.18
N THR A 16 -34.49 6.16 -13.29
CA THR A 16 -33.41 5.79 -14.23
C THR A 16 -32.02 5.94 -13.61
N LEU A 17 -31.78 7.00 -12.83
CA LEU A 17 -30.50 7.21 -12.15
C LEU A 17 -30.25 6.13 -11.09
N PHE A 18 -31.28 5.76 -10.32
CA PHE A 18 -31.19 4.65 -9.36
C PHE A 18 -30.76 3.36 -10.05
N GLN A 19 -31.42 2.98 -11.15
CA GLN A 19 -31.09 1.76 -11.88
C GLN A 19 -29.70 1.82 -12.54
N HIS A 20 -29.25 3.01 -12.96
CA HIS A 20 -27.90 3.22 -13.45
C HIS A 20 -26.86 2.88 -12.38
N ILE A 21 -26.98 3.47 -11.19
CA ILE A 21 -26.04 3.25 -10.07
C ILE A 21 -26.06 1.78 -9.61
N VAL A 22 -27.24 1.15 -9.55
CA VAL A 22 -27.36 -0.28 -9.24
C VAL A 22 -26.57 -1.13 -10.22
N ASN A 23 -26.69 -0.84 -11.53
CA ASN A 23 -25.99 -1.58 -12.57
C ASN A 23 -24.47 -1.35 -12.51
N ASP A 24 -24.03 -0.11 -12.31
CA ASP A 24 -22.61 0.20 -12.15
C ASP A 24 -22.01 -0.56 -10.97
N MET A 25 -22.68 -0.57 -9.82
CA MET A 25 -22.20 -1.32 -8.66
C MET A 25 -22.18 -2.84 -8.89
N LYS A 26 -23.17 -3.42 -9.58
CA LYS A 26 -23.14 -4.84 -9.95
C LYS A 26 -21.97 -5.14 -10.89
N ASN A 27 -21.74 -4.29 -11.88
CA ASN A 27 -20.69 -4.41 -12.89
C ASN A 27 -19.29 -4.08 -12.36
N SER A 28 -19.18 -3.43 -11.20
CA SER A 28 -17.90 -3.10 -10.57
C SER A 28 -17.20 -4.29 -9.90
N SER A 29 -17.91 -5.41 -9.61
CA SER A 29 -17.34 -6.55 -8.87
C SER A 29 -16.02 -7.08 -9.45
N PRO A 30 -15.87 -7.29 -10.78
CA PRO A 30 -14.62 -7.78 -11.37
C PRO A 30 -13.43 -6.83 -11.17
N LEU A 31 -13.67 -5.52 -11.00
CA LEU A 31 -12.60 -4.55 -10.76
C LEU A 31 -11.99 -4.73 -9.36
N TRP A 32 -12.84 -5.00 -8.37
CA TRP A 32 -12.39 -5.29 -7.01
C TRP A 32 -11.68 -6.64 -6.92
N ASP A 33 -12.20 -7.66 -7.61
CA ASP A 33 -11.57 -8.97 -7.69
C ASP A 33 -10.17 -8.90 -8.35
N ASP A 34 -10.04 -8.16 -9.46
CA ASP A 34 -8.73 -7.95 -10.11
C ASP A 34 -7.77 -7.19 -9.17
N PHE A 35 -8.24 -6.13 -8.51
CA PHE A 35 -7.44 -5.40 -7.53
C PHE A 35 -6.89 -6.31 -6.42
N ILE A 36 -7.75 -7.13 -5.80
CA ILE A 36 -7.36 -8.11 -4.78
C ILE A 36 -6.32 -9.08 -5.33
N ALA A 37 -6.52 -9.58 -6.56
CA ALA A 37 -5.58 -10.49 -7.21
C ALA A 37 -4.21 -9.82 -7.45
N LYS A 38 -4.17 -8.55 -7.86
CA LYS A 38 -2.89 -7.82 -8.02
C LYS A 38 -2.23 -7.52 -6.68
N ALA A 39 -3.00 -7.09 -5.68
CA ALA A 39 -2.49 -6.83 -4.33
C ALA A 39 -1.89 -8.10 -3.70
N THR A 40 -2.54 -9.25 -3.89
CA THR A 40 -2.04 -10.56 -3.43
C THR A 40 -0.70 -10.92 -4.10
N LYS A 41 -0.57 -10.65 -5.40
CA LYS A 41 0.70 -10.84 -6.12
C LYS A 41 1.78 -9.90 -5.61
N LEU A 42 1.46 -8.62 -5.41
CA LEU A 42 2.38 -7.64 -4.83
C LEU A 42 2.88 -8.10 -3.46
N HIS A 43 1.98 -8.51 -2.57
CA HIS A 43 2.32 -9.07 -1.26
C HIS A 43 3.28 -10.26 -1.38
N ALA A 44 3.01 -11.21 -2.27
CA ALA A 44 3.90 -12.37 -2.48
C ALA A 44 5.30 -11.96 -2.96
N CYS A 45 5.37 -11.02 -3.90
CA CYS A 45 6.65 -10.47 -4.39
C CYS A 45 7.42 -9.76 -3.28
N LEU A 46 6.75 -8.93 -2.46
CA LEU A 46 7.38 -8.24 -1.33
C LEU A 46 7.94 -9.24 -0.31
N ARG A 47 7.20 -10.31 0.02
CA ARG A 47 7.72 -11.37 0.90
C ARG A 47 8.98 -12.03 0.34
N ALA A 48 9.01 -12.35 -0.95
CA ALA A 48 10.19 -12.91 -1.60
C ALA A 48 11.38 -11.93 -1.58
N ALA A 49 11.13 -10.65 -1.83
CA ALA A 49 12.15 -9.61 -1.77
C ALA A 49 12.73 -9.44 -0.36
N ILE A 50 11.90 -9.50 0.68
CA ILE A 50 12.34 -9.46 2.09
C ILE A 50 13.24 -10.65 2.41
N GLN A 51 12.91 -11.86 1.94
CA GLN A 51 13.76 -13.04 2.13
C GLN A 51 15.12 -12.89 1.43
N ALA A 52 15.12 -12.36 0.20
CA ALA A 52 16.35 -12.08 -0.53
C ALA A 52 17.20 -11.01 0.18
N LEU A 53 16.56 -9.95 0.70
CA LEU A 53 17.20 -8.90 1.48
C LEU A 53 17.84 -9.48 2.75
N ALA A 54 17.14 -10.32 3.50
CA ALA A 54 17.66 -10.96 4.70
C ALA A 54 18.93 -11.78 4.41
N ALA A 55 18.90 -12.65 3.39
CA ALA A 55 20.05 -13.46 2.99
C ALA A 55 21.24 -12.60 2.51
N TYR A 56 20.96 -11.51 1.78
CA TYR A 56 21.97 -10.52 1.41
C TYR A 56 22.61 -9.88 2.64
N LEU A 57 21.82 -9.47 3.64
CA LEU A 57 22.32 -8.83 4.86
C LEU A 57 23.14 -9.78 5.73
N GLU A 58 22.85 -11.07 5.73
CA GLU A 58 23.70 -12.08 6.38
C GLU A 58 25.08 -12.16 5.72
N ALA A 59 25.14 -12.16 4.38
CA ALA A 59 26.40 -12.16 3.66
C ALA A 59 27.17 -10.83 3.87
N PHE A 60 26.46 -9.71 3.83
CA PHE A 60 27.03 -8.38 4.11
C PHE A 60 27.65 -8.32 5.51
N GLN A 61 26.94 -8.82 6.53
CA GLN A 61 27.44 -8.80 7.91
C GLN A 61 28.73 -9.60 8.06
N LYS A 62 28.90 -10.73 7.37
CA LYS A 62 30.15 -11.50 7.39
C LYS A 62 31.35 -10.69 6.90
N ILE A 63 31.15 -9.84 5.89
CA ILE A 63 32.20 -8.93 5.38
C ILE A 63 32.52 -7.87 6.44
N ALA A 64 31.49 -7.27 7.05
CA ALA A 64 31.66 -6.30 8.12
C ALA A 64 32.41 -6.89 9.32
N ASP A 65 32.07 -8.12 9.73
CA ASP A 65 32.72 -8.83 10.83
C ASP A 65 34.20 -9.15 10.53
N ALA A 66 34.50 -9.59 9.30
CA ALA A 66 35.88 -9.82 8.86
C ALA A 66 36.73 -8.54 8.95
N ALA A 67 36.18 -7.40 8.52
CA ALA A 67 36.83 -6.10 8.65
C ALA A 67 36.98 -5.67 10.12
N THR A 68 35.96 -5.88 10.96
CA THR A 68 35.99 -5.57 12.40
C THR A 68 37.06 -6.38 13.15
N ASN A 69 37.30 -7.62 12.71
CA ASN A 69 38.32 -8.50 13.29
C ASN A 69 39.73 -8.24 12.71
N SER A 70 39.87 -7.33 11.75
CA SER A 70 41.16 -6.91 11.22
C SER A 70 41.89 -5.99 12.21
N LYS A 71 43.20 -5.78 11.99
CA LYS A 71 44.03 -4.89 12.82
C LYS A 71 44.04 -3.47 12.27
N GLY A 72 44.36 -2.51 13.14
CA GLY A 72 44.46 -1.09 12.78
C GLY A 72 43.13 -0.47 12.39
N ALA A 73 43.19 0.55 11.54
CA ALA A 73 42.04 1.35 11.13
C ALA A 73 41.01 0.57 10.29
N THR A 74 41.36 -0.59 9.72
CA THR A 74 40.39 -1.46 9.02
C THR A 74 39.23 -1.89 9.93
N LYS A 75 39.48 -2.01 11.24
CA LYS A 75 38.44 -2.28 12.24
C LYS A 75 37.34 -1.21 12.26
N GLU A 76 37.70 0.06 12.03
CA GLU A 76 36.75 1.18 12.00
C GLU A 76 35.83 1.09 10.78
N ILE A 77 36.36 0.65 9.63
CA ILE A 77 35.58 0.35 8.43
C ILE A 77 34.56 -0.77 8.73
N GLY A 78 34.98 -1.87 9.36
CA GLY A 78 34.08 -2.95 9.75
C GLY A 78 32.98 -2.50 10.72
N THR A 79 33.32 -1.62 11.67
CA THR A 79 32.37 -1.02 12.61
C THR A 79 31.34 -0.15 11.88
N ALA A 80 31.78 0.67 10.94
CA ALA A 80 30.90 1.50 10.11
C ALA A 80 30.00 0.64 9.19
N LEU A 81 30.54 -0.42 8.58
CA LEU A 81 29.77 -1.36 7.77
C LEU A 81 28.71 -2.08 8.61
N THR A 82 29.04 -2.50 9.83
CA THR A 82 28.07 -3.11 10.75
C THR A 82 26.89 -2.16 11.01
N ARG A 83 27.15 -0.85 11.16
CA ARG A 83 26.08 0.15 11.29
C ARG A 83 25.18 0.22 10.06
N VAL A 84 25.74 0.19 8.85
CA VAL A 84 24.97 0.13 7.60
C VAL A 84 24.10 -1.14 7.58
N CYS A 85 24.67 -2.29 7.93
CA CYS A 85 23.92 -3.55 7.99
C CYS A 85 22.75 -3.48 8.98
N LEU A 86 22.96 -2.93 10.17
CA LEU A 86 21.91 -2.77 11.18
C LEU A 86 20.80 -1.81 10.72
N ARG A 87 21.15 -0.72 10.01
CA ARG A 87 20.15 0.19 9.42
C ARG A 87 19.31 -0.51 8.36
N HIS A 88 19.93 -1.30 7.48
CA HIS A 88 19.17 -2.12 6.53
C HIS A 88 18.28 -3.17 7.21
N LYS A 89 18.71 -3.78 8.33
CA LYS A 89 17.87 -4.69 9.12
C LYS A 89 16.64 -3.99 9.72
N ALA A 90 16.76 -2.71 10.10
CA ALA A 90 15.61 -1.91 10.52
C ALA A 90 14.62 -1.70 9.36
N VAL A 91 15.12 -1.35 8.17
CA VAL A 91 14.30 -1.25 6.94
C VAL A 91 13.61 -2.59 6.63
N GLU A 92 14.34 -3.71 6.68
CA GLU A 92 13.79 -5.06 6.49
C GLU A 92 12.64 -5.33 7.46
N THR A 93 12.79 -4.94 8.73
CA THR A 93 11.76 -5.10 9.76
C THR A 93 10.51 -4.28 9.43
N ARG A 94 10.66 -3.01 9.03
CA ARG A 94 9.52 -2.19 8.60
C ARG A 94 8.85 -2.74 7.35
N MET A 95 9.63 -3.24 6.38
CA MET A 95 9.08 -3.90 5.19
C MET A 95 8.22 -5.12 5.55
N LYS A 96 8.58 -5.88 6.59
CA LYS A 96 7.76 -7.00 7.09
C LYS A 96 6.41 -6.50 7.65
N THR A 97 6.42 -5.42 8.44
CA THR A 97 5.19 -4.81 8.97
C THR A 97 4.30 -4.30 7.84
N PHE A 98 4.86 -3.49 6.93
CA PHE A 98 4.16 -2.98 5.73
C PHE A 98 3.56 -4.11 4.88
N THR A 99 4.35 -5.15 4.61
CA THR A 99 3.87 -6.30 3.84
C THR A 99 2.74 -7.03 4.57
N SER A 100 2.82 -7.16 5.89
CA SER A 100 1.75 -7.79 6.69
C SER A 100 0.47 -6.94 6.67
N ALA A 101 0.58 -5.62 6.78
CA ALA A 101 -0.55 -4.69 6.69
C ALA A 101 -1.29 -4.79 5.34
N ILE A 102 -0.58 -4.98 4.22
CA ILE A 102 -1.22 -5.23 2.91
C ILE A 102 -2.16 -6.44 2.99
N MET A 103 -1.75 -7.53 3.63
CA MET A 103 -2.57 -8.72 3.73
C MET A 103 -3.71 -8.54 4.75
N GLU A 104 -3.37 -8.11 5.96
CA GLU A 104 -4.26 -8.14 7.12
C GLU A 104 -5.24 -6.97 7.18
N CYS A 105 -4.85 -5.79 6.68
CA CYS A 105 -5.68 -4.59 6.73
C CYS A 105 -6.40 -4.30 5.42
N LEU A 106 -5.89 -4.79 4.29
CA LEU A 106 -6.43 -4.49 2.96
C LEU A 106 -6.99 -5.72 2.25
N ILE A 107 -6.17 -6.74 1.95
CA ILE A 107 -6.60 -7.88 1.12
C ILE A 107 -7.71 -8.68 1.79
N VAL A 108 -7.46 -9.21 2.99
CA VAL A 108 -8.42 -10.09 3.69
C VAL A 108 -9.72 -9.35 4.01
N PRO A 109 -9.70 -8.15 4.62
CA PRO A 109 -10.93 -7.42 4.93
C PRO A 109 -11.73 -7.03 3.68
N LEU A 110 -11.07 -6.66 2.58
CA LEU A 110 -11.74 -6.31 1.33
C LEU A 110 -12.43 -7.54 0.72
N GLN A 111 -11.76 -8.71 0.72
CA GLN A 111 -12.31 -9.96 0.22
C GLN A 111 -13.59 -10.37 0.97
N GLU A 112 -13.62 -10.19 2.30
CA GLU A 112 -14.81 -10.44 3.12
C GLU A 112 -15.97 -9.50 2.76
N LYS A 113 -15.67 -8.21 2.49
CA LYS A 113 -16.70 -7.21 2.15
C LYS A 113 -17.35 -7.43 0.78
N LEU A 114 -16.65 -8.01 -0.21
CA LEU A 114 -17.21 -8.14 -1.57
C LEU A 114 -18.50 -8.97 -1.61
N GLU A 115 -18.58 -10.04 -0.84
CA GLU A 115 -19.79 -10.88 -0.80
C GLU A 115 -20.97 -10.16 -0.11
N ASP A 116 -20.70 -9.38 0.92
CA ASP A 116 -21.73 -8.58 1.60
C ASP A 116 -22.23 -7.44 0.70
N TRP A 117 -21.34 -6.77 -0.01
CA TRP A 117 -21.67 -5.71 -0.98
C TRP A 117 -22.57 -6.22 -2.10
N LYS A 118 -22.31 -7.40 -2.66
CA LYS A 118 -23.18 -8.01 -3.68
C LYS A 118 -24.59 -8.23 -3.14
N LYS A 119 -24.72 -8.78 -1.93
CA LYS A 119 -26.01 -9.02 -1.27
C LYS A 119 -26.75 -7.71 -0.97
N GLN A 120 -26.04 -6.70 -0.48
CA GLN A 120 -26.63 -5.43 -0.07
C GLN A 120 -27.25 -4.69 -1.26
N VAL A 121 -26.60 -4.65 -2.42
CA VAL A 121 -27.18 -4.05 -3.63
C VAL A 121 -28.41 -4.80 -4.12
N ALA A 122 -28.40 -6.15 -4.05
CA ALA A 122 -29.56 -6.95 -4.40
C ALA A 122 -30.76 -6.69 -3.46
N ILE A 123 -30.51 -6.45 -2.17
CA ILE A 123 -31.55 -6.10 -1.19
C ILE A 123 -32.14 -4.72 -1.52
N ILE A 124 -31.30 -3.70 -1.72
CA ILE A 124 -31.75 -2.34 -2.04
C ILE A 124 -32.59 -2.31 -3.33
N ASP A 125 -32.15 -3.02 -4.37
CA ASP A 125 -32.85 -3.12 -5.66
C ASP A 125 -34.21 -3.83 -5.51
N LYS A 126 -34.24 -4.96 -4.78
CA LYS A 126 -35.47 -5.70 -4.50
C LYS A 126 -36.47 -4.87 -3.68
N ASP A 127 -36.00 -4.14 -2.68
CA ASP A 127 -36.84 -3.31 -1.82
C ASP A 127 -37.41 -2.12 -2.58
N HIS A 128 -36.61 -1.45 -3.42
CA HIS A 128 -37.09 -0.42 -4.35
C HIS A 128 -38.18 -0.97 -5.27
N ALA A 129 -37.93 -2.10 -5.95
CA ALA A 129 -38.89 -2.69 -6.87
C ALA A 129 -40.23 -3.05 -6.20
N LYS A 130 -40.17 -3.61 -4.98
CA LYS A 130 -41.35 -3.97 -4.18
C LYS A 130 -42.16 -2.72 -3.80
N GLU A 131 -41.48 -1.71 -3.27
CA GLU A 131 -42.11 -0.50 -2.74
C GLU A 131 -42.65 0.40 -3.86
N TYR A 132 -41.88 0.58 -4.92
CA TYR A 132 -42.30 1.28 -6.13
C TYR A 132 -43.56 0.68 -6.73
N LYS A 133 -43.60 -0.67 -6.89
CA LYS A 133 -44.77 -1.37 -7.44
C LYS A 133 -46.01 -1.19 -6.57
N ARG A 134 -45.85 -1.20 -5.23
CA ARG A 134 -46.93 -0.96 -4.28
C ARG A 134 -47.53 0.44 -4.44
N CYS A 135 -46.71 1.48 -4.32
CA CYS A 135 -47.15 2.87 -4.43
C CYS A 135 -47.75 3.18 -5.81
N ARG A 136 -47.14 2.68 -6.89
CA ARG A 136 -47.65 2.84 -8.25
C ARG A 136 -49.03 2.19 -8.45
N THR A 137 -49.25 1.02 -7.87
CA THR A 137 -50.54 0.31 -7.97
C THR A 137 -51.64 1.07 -7.23
N GLU A 138 -51.34 1.55 -6.02
CA GLU A 138 -52.29 2.35 -5.22
C GLU A 138 -52.60 3.69 -5.90
N LEU A 139 -51.60 4.41 -6.41
CA LEU A 139 -51.79 5.64 -7.17
C LEU A 139 -52.68 5.42 -8.40
N LYS A 140 -52.45 4.33 -9.15
CA LYS A 140 -53.27 3.97 -10.31
C LYS A 140 -54.72 3.68 -9.92
N LYS A 141 -54.93 2.95 -8.82
CA LYS A 141 -56.27 2.63 -8.29
C LYS A 141 -57.01 3.90 -7.89
N ARG A 142 -56.40 4.76 -7.06
CA ARG A 142 -56.99 6.04 -6.62
C ARG A 142 -57.29 6.96 -7.79
N SER A 143 -56.37 7.08 -8.75
CA SER A 143 -56.59 7.90 -9.95
C SER A 143 -57.79 7.43 -10.78
N SER A 144 -57.95 6.11 -10.94
CA SER A 144 -59.09 5.51 -11.65
C SER A 144 -60.42 5.75 -10.92
N ASP A 145 -60.44 5.60 -9.60
CA ASP A 145 -61.65 5.81 -8.79
C ASP A 145 -62.07 7.29 -8.79
N THR A 146 -61.11 8.22 -8.65
CA THR A 146 -61.36 9.67 -8.75
C THR A 146 -61.89 10.06 -10.13
N LEU A 147 -61.35 9.49 -11.22
CA LEU A 147 -61.84 9.74 -12.57
C LEU A 147 -63.30 9.27 -12.74
N ARG A 148 -63.66 8.12 -12.17
CA ARG A 148 -65.04 7.62 -12.18
C ARG A 148 -65.97 8.55 -11.39
N LEU A 149 -65.53 9.03 -10.24
CA LEU A 149 -66.28 9.96 -9.39
C LEU A 149 -66.51 11.31 -10.10
N GLN A 150 -65.49 11.87 -10.75
CA GLN A 150 -65.60 13.08 -11.57
C GLN A 150 -66.62 12.91 -12.70
N LYS A 151 -66.62 11.75 -13.38
CA LYS A 151 -67.61 11.45 -14.43
C LYS A 151 -69.03 11.38 -13.88
N LYS A 152 -69.23 10.83 -12.67
CA LYS A 152 -70.53 10.81 -11.99
C LYS A 152 -71.01 12.23 -11.62
N ALA A 153 -70.12 13.06 -11.08
CA ALA A 153 -70.43 14.45 -10.71
C ALA A 153 -70.87 15.29 -11.92
N LYS A 154 -70.24 15.11 -13.09
CA LYS A 154 -70.62 15.80 -14.32
C LYS A 154 -71.98 15.36 -14.89
N LYS A 155 -72.33 14.08 -14.76
CA LYS A 155 -73.63 13.55 -15.24
C LYS A 155 -74.80 13.85 -14.30
N GLY A 156 -74.56 13.91 -12.99
CA GLY A 156 -75.60 14.19 -11.97
C GLY A 156 -76.19 15.60 -12.04
N GLY A 157 -75.51 16.56 -12.65
CA GLY A 157 -76.02 17.93 -12.85
C GLY A 157 -77.02 18.10 -14.00
N HIS A 158 -77.21 17.10 -14.87
CA HIS A 158 -78.08 17.20 -16.05
C HIS A 158 -79.42 16.44 -15.91
N HIS A 159 -79.57 15.60 -14.87
CA HIS A 159 -80.79 14.82 -14.63
C HIS A 159 -81.07 14.68 -13.12
N ALA A 160 -81.55 15.74 -12.47
CA ALA A 160 -82.37 15.65 -11.26
C ALA A 160 -82.82 17.05 -10.80
N GLY A 161 -84.12 17.23 -10.60
CA GLY A 161 -84.66 18.28 -9.73
C GLY A 161 -84.41 17.96 -8.24
N GLY A 162 -83.16 17.65 -7.88
CA GLY A 162 -82.72 17.36 -6.52
C GLY A 162 -81.96 18.55 -5.93
N GLY A 163 -82.30 18.95 -4.71
CA GLY A 163 -81.86 20.21 -4.10
C GLY A 163 -80.35 20.42 -4.03
N ALA A 164 -79.95 21.71 -4.05
CA ALA A 164 -78.58 22.23 -4.07
C ALA A 164 -77.59 21.52 -3.11
N GLY A 165 -78.04 21.02 -1.95
CA GLY A 165 -77.18 20.37 -0.97
C GLY A 165 -76.55 19.03 -1.41
N GLY A 166 -77.14 18.31 -2.37
CA GLY A 166 -76.58 17.04 -2.87
C GLY A 166 -75.42 17.22 -3.86
N GLN A 167 -75.43 18.33 -4.60
CA GLN A 167 -74.42 18.66 -5.60
C GLN A 167 -73.13 19.17 -4.95
N ASP A 168 -73.26 19.98 -3.89
CA ASP A 168 -72.13 20.46 -3.09
C ASP A 168 -71.40 19.32 -2.37
N SER A 169 -72.14 18.38 -1.78
CA SER A 169 -71.54 17.21 -1.11
C SER A 169 -70.73 16.33 -2.07
N LEU A 170 -71.23 16.11 -3.30
CA LEU A 170 -70.52 15.36 -4.32
C LEU A 170 -69.28 16.10 -4.84
N HIS A 171 -69.34 17.43 -4.92
CA HIS A 171 -68.19 18.26 -5.29
C HIS A 171 -67.06 18.17 -4.25
N ILE A 172 -67.39 18.31 -2.96
CA ILE A 172 -66.43 18.16 -1.84
C ILE A 172 -65.76 16.78 -1.88
N LEU A 173 -66.51 15.72 -2.18
CA LEU A 173 -65.97 14.37 -2.29
C LEU A 173 -65.00 14.21 -3.48
N VAL A 174 -65.28 14.86 -4.61
CA VAL A 174 -64.37 14.88 -5.77
C VAL A 174 -63.07 15.58 -5.41
N GLU A 175 -63.15 16.74 -4.77
CA GLU A 175 -61.99 17.51 -4.33
C GLU A 175 -61.12 16.71 -3.33
N SER A 176 -61.75 16.09 -2.33
CA SER A 176 -61.06 15.20 -1.38
C SER A 176 -60.36 14.02 -2.08
N SER A 177 -61.03 13.39 -3.07
CA SER A 177 -60.45 12.27 -3.83
C SER A 177 -59.30 12.70 -4.75
N MET A 178 -59.32 13.95 -5.25
CA MET A 178 -58.20 14.53 -5.99
C MET A 178 -57.01 14.81 -5.07
N GLN A 179 -57.26 15.26 -3.84
CA GLN A 179 -56.22 15.46 -2.84
C GLN A 179 -55.52 14.13 -2.46
N ASP A 180 -56.26 13.03 -2.31
CA ASP A 180 -55.69 11.70 -2.06
C ASP A 180 -54.79 11.24 -3.22
N VAL A 181 -55.20 11.48 -4.48
CA VAL A 181 -54.35 11.19 -5.66
C VAL A 181 -53.05 12.00 -5.63
N THR A 182 -53.11 13.28 -5.25
CA THR A 182 -51.92 14.13 -5.08
C THR A 182 -51.02 13.58 -3.97
N LEU A 183 -51.58 13.19 -2.82
CA LEU A 183 -50.81 12.57 -1.73
C LEU A 183 -50.11 11.28 -2.18
N ARG A 184 -50.80 10.38 -2.88
CA ARG A 184 -50.19 9.13 -3.41
C ARG A 184 -49.09 9.40 -4.43
N ARG A 185 -49.16 10.52 -5.16
CA ARG A 185 -48.09 10.94 -6.07
C ARG A 185 -46.86 11.37 -5.28
N CYS A 186 -47.04 12.19 -4.24
CA CYS A 186 -45.95 12.59 -3.34
C CYS A 186 -45.29 11.37 -2.68
N GLU A 187 -46.07 10.40 -2.19
CA GLU A 187 -45.56 9.15 -1.61
C GLU A 187 -44.68 8.37 -2.61
N LEU A 188 -45.08 8.29 -3.88
CA LEU A 188 -44.29 7.62 -4.91
C LEU A 188 -42.96 8.34 -5.17
N GLU A 189 -42.97 9.67 -5.23
CA GLU A 189 -41.74 10.45 -5.39
C GLU A 189 -40.81 10.31 -4.18
N ASP A 190 -41.36 10.23 -2.97
CA ASP A 190 -40.57 10.03 -1.74
C ASP A 190 -39.92 8.65 -1.72
N VAL A 191 -40.60 7.60 -2.20
CA VAL A 191 -40.00 6.27 -2.37
C VAL A 191 -38.82 6.31 -3.34
N GLU A 192 -38.96 6.98 -4.48
CA GLU A 192 -37.88 7.14 -5.46
C GLU A 192 -36.68 7.91 -4.87
N ARG A 193 -36.92 9.05 -4.21
CA ARG A 193 -35.87 9.83 -3.54
C ARG A 193 -35.17 9.03 -2.45
N LYS A 194 -35.93 8.30 -1.62
CA LYS A 194 -35.39 7.49 -0.53
C LYS A 194 -34.49 6.37 -1.07
N SER A 195 -34.92 5.70 -2.12
CA SER A 195 -34.18 4.59 -2.73
C SER A 195 -32.91 5.08 -3.42
N LEU A 196 -32.99 6.22 -4.14
CA LEU A 196 -31.81 6.87 -4.72
C LEU A 196 -30.80 7.28 -3.65
N ARG A 197 -31.25 7.88 -2.54
CA ARG A 197 -30.34 8.20 -1.43
C ARG A 197 -29.70 6.95 -0.84
N ALA A 198 -30.46 5.89 -0.65
CA ALA A 198 -29.94 4.63 -0.11
C ALA A 198 -28.84 4.03 -0.99
N ILE A 199 -29.05 3.98 -2.32
CA ILE A 199 -28.06 3.42 -3.24
C ILE A 199 -26.80 4.30 -3.36
N MET A 200 -26.94 5.63 -3.34
CA MET A 200 -25.79 6.55 -3.37
C MET A 200 -24.96 6.48 -2.07
N VAL A 201 -25.62 6.30 -0.92
CA VAL A 201 -24.94 6.11 0.36
C VAL A 201 -24.18 4.78 0.36
N GLU A 202 -24.80 3.70 -0.14
CA GLU A 202 -24.16 2.40 -0.29
C GLU A 202 -22.90 2.49 -1.19
N GLU A 203 -23.02 3.11 -2.36
CA GLU A 203 -21.89 3.32 -3.28
C GLU A 203 -20.75 4.08 -2.59
N ARG A 204 -21.06 5.23 -1.98
CA ARG A 204 -20.07 6.03 -1.23
C ARG A 204 -19.42 5.23 -0.10
N SER A 205 -20.20 4.44 0.63
CA SER A 205 -19.72 3.66 1.78
C SER A 205 -18.65 2.65 1.39
N ARG A 206 -18.75 2.04 0.21
CA ARG A 206 -17.73 1.08 -0.29
C ARG A 206 -16.36 1.72 -0.45
N TYR A 207 -16.32 2.88 -1.10
CA TYR A 207 -15.08 3.61 -1.30
C TYR A 207 -14.51 4.15 0.01
N CYS A 208 -15.36 4.66 0.92
CA CYS A 208 -14.90 5.06 2.25
C CYS A 208 -14.32 3.88 3.04
N THR A 209 -14.95 2.70 2.97
CA THR A 209 -14.47 1.48 3.62
C THR A 209 -13.13 1.06 3.04
N PHE A 210 -12.97 1.08 1.71
CA PHE A 210 -11.70 0.82 1.04
C PHE A 210 -10.59 1.78 1.48
N VAL A 211 -10.87 3.08 1.55
CA VAL A 211 -9.88 4.07 2.02
C VAL A 211 -9.46 3.78 3.45
N ASN A 212 -10.39 3.43 4.34
CA ASN A 212 -10.07 3.08 5.73
C ASN A 212 -9.19 1.83 5.83
N MET A 213 -9.37 0.85 4.94
CA MET A 213 -8.50 -0.33 4.83
C MET A 213 -7.10 0.02 4.30
N LEU A 214 -7.01 1.01 3.41
CA LEU A 214 -5.76 1.45 2.78
C LEU A 214 -4.89 2.33 3.70
N GLN A 215 -5.51 3.13 4.57
CA GLN A 215 -4.80 4.02 5.50
C GLN A 215 -3.66 3.36 6.31
N PRO A 216 -3.86 2.22 7.00
CA PRO A 216 -2.77 1.56 7.72
C PRO A 216 -1.65 1.07 6.79
N VAL A 217 -1.97 0.65 5.57
CA VAL A 217 -0.97 0.23 4.58
C VAL A 217 -0.07 1.39 4.18
N VAL A 218 -0.67 2.55 3.89
CA VAL A 218 0.08 3.77 3.52
C VAL A 218 0.88 4.32 4.70
N HIS A 219 0.34 4.22 5.92
CA HIS A 219 1.07 4.56 7.14
C HIS A 219 2.37 3.75 7.26
N ASP A 220 2.30 2.43 7.11
CA ASP A 220 3.48 1.57 7.21
C ASP A 220 4.45 1.76 6.03
N GLU A 221 3.95 2.12 4.84
CA GLU A 221 4.78 2.52 3.71
C GLU A 221 5.62 3.77 4.05
N CYS A 222 5.02 4.78 4.66
CA CYS A 222 5.72 5.97 5.14
C CYS A 222 6.77 5.63 6.22
N GLU A 223 6.48 4.70 7.12
CA GLU A 223 7.45 4.24 8.12
C GLU A 223 8.68 3.58 7.48
N VAL A 224 8.51 2.82 6.39
CA VAL A 224 9.64 2.29 5.59
C VAL A 224 10.48 3.43 5.01
N MET A 225 9.83 4.46 4.46
CA MET A 225 10.54 5.64 3.93
C MET A 225 11.30 6.41 5.01
N SER A 226 10.72 6.53 6.21
CA SER A 226 11.35 7.18 7.36
C SER A 226 12.65 6.49 7.75
N GLU A 227 12.66 5.15 7.85
CA GLU A 227 13.88 4.39 8.18
C GLU A 227 14.99 4.53 7.13
N LEU A 228 14.63 4.67 5.84
CA LEU A 228 15.61 4.88 4.77
C LEU A 228 16.40 6.19 4.95
N SER A 229 15.84 7.20 5.61
CA SER A 229 16.55 8.47 5.86
C SER A 229 17.82 8.25 6.71
N HIS A 230 17.79 7.34 7.68
CA HIS A 230 18.92 7.02 8.56
C HIS A 230 20.08 6.32 7.84
N LEU A 231 19.86 5.78 6.64
CA LEU A 231 20.91 5.14 5.87
C LEU A 231 21.93 6.16 5.36
N GLN A 232 21.49 7.38 5.05
CA GLN A 232 22.37 8.46 4.59
C GLN A 232 23.43 8.81 5.63
N GLU A 233 23.04 8.89 6.91
CA GLU A 233 23.96 9.13 8.02
C GLU A 233 25.02 8.02 8.14
N ALA A 234 24.62 6.75 7.97
CA ALA A 234 25.54 5.63 8.02
C ALA A 234 26.55 5.66 6.85
N MET A 235 26.09 6.04 5.66
CA MET A 235 26.95 6.19 4.48
C MET A 235 27.94 7.35 4.61
N GLN A 236 27.56 8.44 5.28
CA GLN A 236 28.48 9.54 5.55
C GLN A 236 29.66 9.11 6.42
N ILE A 237 29.43 8.24 7.41
CA ILE A 237 30.50 7.68 8.25
C ILE A 237 31.44 6.81 7.41
N ILE A 238 30.89 5.96 6.54
CA ILE A 238 31.66 5.13 5.61
C ILE A 238 32.61 6.01 4.78
N ALA A 239 32.08 7.09 4.19
CA ALA A 239 32.87 7.99 3.35
C ALA A 239 34.10 8.58 4.08
N VAL A 240 33.98 8.82 5.40
CA VAL A 240 35.09 9.32 6.22
C VAL A 240 36.13 8.22 6.47
N VAL A 241 35.71 7.03 6.91
CA VAL A 241 36.65 5.95 7.30
C VAL A 241 37.30 5.25 6.09
N THR A 242 36.76 5.44 4.89
CA THR A 242 37.32 4.89 3.65
C THR A 242 38.06 5.95 2.81
N LYS A 243 38.40 7.10 3.40
CA LYS A 243 39.13 8.16 2.69
C LYS A 243 40.57 7.73 2.40
N ASP A 244 41.07 8.06 1.21
CA ASP A 244 42.45 7.82 0.74
C ASP A 244 42.97 6.39 0.99
N PRO A 245 42.41 5.35 0.32
CA PRO A 245 42.68 3.94 0.63
C PRO A 245 44.14 3.48 0.51
N ALA A 246 44.97 4.25 -0.21
CA ALA A 246 46.40 3.96 -0.40
C ALA A 246 47.27 4.51 0.74
N ILE A 247 46.71 5.28 1.67
CA ILE A 247 47.42 5.92 2.77
C ILE A 247 46.99 5.25 4.08
N LEU A 248 47.97 4.84 4.88
CA LEU A 248 47.70 4.20 6.16
C LEU A 248 47.23 5.25 7.19
N PRO A 249 46.09 5.06 7.87
CA PRO A 249 45.67 5.97 8.93
C PRO A 249 46.56 5.85 10.18
N GLN A 250 46.59 6.91 11.01
CA GLN A 250 47.43 6.98 12.20
C GLN A 250 47.27 5.77 13.14
N ALA A 251 46.04 5.30 13.37
CA ALA A 251 45.78 4.13 14.22
C ALA A 251 46.48 2.86 13.71
N SER A 252 46.67 2.73 12.40
CA SER A 252 47.45 1.62 11.82
C SER A 252 48.96 1.87 11.93
N GLU A 253 49.42 3.12 11.79
CA GLU A 253 50.83 3.49 11.94
C GLU A 253 51.34 3.27 13.38
N GLU A 254 50.51 3.58 14.37
CA GLU A 254 50.81 3.34 15.78
C GLU A 254 51.04 1.85 16.09
N LEU A 255 50.25 0.96 15.48
CA LEU A 255 50.46 -0.49 15.60
C LEU A 255 51.78 -0.95 14.98
N ILE A 256 52.20 -0.33 13.87
CA ILE A 256 53.52 -0.62 13.28
C ILE A 256 54.62 -0.19 14.24
N LEU A 257 54.49 1.00 14.85
CA LEU A 257 55.47 1.50 15.81
C LEU A 257 55.56 0.60 17.05
N GLU A 258 54.42 0.23 17.65
CA GLU A 258 54.34 -0.65 18.82
C GLU A 258 54.95 -2.03 18.55
N SER A 259 54.79 -2.56 17.33
CA SER A 259 55.40 -3.83 16.94
C SER A 259 56.93 -3.79 16.95
N LYS A 260 57.54 -2.66 16.59
CA LYS A 260 59.00 -2.46 16.63
C LYS A 260 59.52 -2.38 18.07
N THR A 261 58.77 -1.76 18.98
CA THR A 261 59.14 -1.65 20.40
C THR A 261 59.14 -3.01 21.10
N ASN A 262 58.19 -3.88 20.77
CA ASN A 262 58.11 -5.24 21.33
C ASN A 262 59.24 -6.18 20.83
N MET A 263 59.75 -5.97 19.61
CA MET A 263 60.94 -6.67 19.11
C MET A 263 62.22 -6.33 19.90
N ASN A 264 62.36 -5.09 20.37
CA ASN A 264 63.54 -4.65 21.14
C ASN A 264 63.59 -5.18 22.59
N LEU A 265 62.52 -5.81 23.09
CA LEU A 265 62.45 -6.39 24.44
C LEU A 265 63.01 -7.84 24.51
N TYR A 266 63.31 -8.45 23.37
CA TYR A 266 64.20 -9.61 23.30
C TYR A 266 65.60 -9.10 22.92
N PRO A 267 66.52 -8.86 23.87
CA PRO A 267 67.88 -8.58 23.51
C PRO A 267 68.43 -9.83 22.80
N ASP A 268 68.95 -9.65 21.59
CA ASP A 268 69.84 -10.63 20.96
C ASP A 268 70.84 -11.10 22.03
N SER A 269 70.88 -12.41 22.26
CA SER A 269 71.90 -13.00 23.12
C SER A 269 73.29 -12.67 22.57
N PRO A 270 74.22 -12.18 23.41
CA PRO A 270 75.48 -11.62 22.94
C PRO A 270 76.47 -12.74 22.63
N GLY A 271 76.83 -12.87 21.35
CA GLY A 271 77.87 -13.76 20.88
C GLY A 271 78.86 -13.06 19.97
N GLY A 272 79.98 -12.60 20.54
CA GLY A 272 81.28 -12.55 19.84
C GLY A 272 81.93 -11.17 19.63
N SER A 273 82.99 -10.91 20.41
CA SER A 273 84.21 -10.10 20.15
C SER A 273 84.05 -8.70 19.52
N ASN A 274 84.66 -7.61 20.02
CA ASN A 274 86.00 -7.48 20.58
C ASN A 274 86.16 -6.12 21.27
N SER A 275 87.02 -6.08 22.29
CA SER A 275 87.84 -4.96 22.77
C SER A 275 87.19 -3.65 23.27
N GLN A 276 87.32 -3.47 24.59
CA GLN A 276 88.07 -2.37 25.25
C GLN A 276 87.23 -1.43 26.13
N GLY A 277 87.49 -1.51 27.45
CA GLY A 277 87.41 -0.34 28.32
C GLY A 277 86.50 -0.44 29.54
N GLY A 278 87.08 -0.88 30.67
CA GLY A 278 87.02 -0.12 31.93
C GLY A 278 85.81 -0.27 32.86
N CYS A 279 86.12 -0.68 34.10
CA CYS A 279 85.62 -0.19 35.42
C CYS A 279 84.10 0.02 35.63
N SER A 280 83.46 -0.32 36.75
CA SER A 280 83.82 -0.81 38.08
C SER A 280 82.51 -1.10 38.84
N ASN A 281 82.56 -2.06 39.77
CA ASN A 281 81.89 -2.07 41.10
C ASN A 281 80.34 -1.98 41.17
N SER A 282 79.63 -2.50 42.17
CA SER A 282 79.84 -3.40 43.31
C SER A 282 78.53 -3.36 44.10
N LEU A 283 78.17 -4.48 44.75
CA LEU A 283 77.27 -4.60 45.92
C LEU A 283 75.75 -4.43 45.74
N GLY A 284 75.03 -5.51 46.06
CA GLY A 284 73.58 -5.47 46.30
C GLY A 284 72.96 -6.84 46.52
N SER A 285 73.44 -7.58 47.52
CA SER A 285 73.02 -8.94 47.84
C SER A 285 71.74 -8.95 48.71
N ARG A 286 70.90 -10.00 48.51
CA ARG A 286 69.98 -10.68 49.47
C ARG A 286 68.54 -10.17 49.64
N LYS A 287 67.56 -11.01 49.25
CA LYS A 287 66.72 -11.92 50.09
C LYS A 287 65.60 -12.52 49.21
N SER A 288 65.53 -13.85 49.04
CA SER A 288 64.58 -14.80 49.70
C SER A 288 63.10 -14.37 49.59
N SER A 289 62.13 -15.17 49.12
CA SER A 289 61.79 -16.52 49.62
C SER A 289 60.49 -17.09 49.01
N VAL A 290 60.42 -18.44 48.95
CA VAL A 290 59.29 -19.39 49.21
C VAL A 290 58.08 -19.46 48.25
N CYS A 291 57.90 -20.58 47.52
CA CYS A 291 57.00 -21.74 47.82
C CYS A 291 55.60 -21.57 47.13
N SER A 292 54.94 -22.52 46.46
CA SER A 292 54.83 -23.97 46.65
C SER A 292 54.13 -24.69 45.46
N ILE A 293 54.61 -25.92 45.15
CA ILE A 293 53.89 -27.23 45.05
C ILE A 293 52.71 -27.35 44.05
N SER A 294 52.92 -28.03 42.91
CA SER A 294 52.49 -29.42 42.54
C SER A 294 50.99 -29.53 42.15
N SER A 295 50.53 -30.37 41.22
CA SER A 295 50.99 -31.69 40.76
C SER A 295 50.23 -32.12 39.49
N ILE A 296 50.97 -32.71 38.53
CA ILE A 296 50.71 -34.00 37.86
C ILE A 296 49.33 -34.69 38.06
N ASN A 297 48.65 -35.05 36.98
CA ASN A 297 48.69 -36.44 36.46
C ASN A 297 48.20 -36.54 35.01
N SER A 298 48.75 -37.55 34.35
CA SER A 298 48.79 -37.85 32.93
C SER A 298 47.74 -38.88 32.47
N SER A 299 47.76 -39.13 31.16
CA SER A 299 47.45 -40.39 30.43
C SER A 299 46.02 -40.45 29.85
N SER A 300 45.70 -40.67 28.58
CA SER A 300 46.30 -41.16 27.31
C SER A 300 45.45 -42.31 26.76
N SER A 301 45.43 -42.43 25.43
CA SER A 301 45.02 -43.59 24.60
C SER A 301 43.52 -43.70 24.29
N GLY A 302 43.05 -43.98 23.06
CA GLY A 302 43.73 -44.31 21.81
C GLY A 302 42.73 -44.41 20.64
N SER A 303 43.23 -44.36 19.41
CA SER A 303 42.56 -44.77 18.16
C SER A 303 42.80 -46.27 17.92
N PRO A 304 42.09 -46.98 17.00
CA PRO A 304 42.28 -46.88 15.53
C PRO A 304 40.98 -47.19 14.71
N GLY A 305 40.85 -47.08 13.38
CA GLY A 305 41.73 -46.77 12.25
C GLY A 305 40.99 -46.96 10.90
N HIS A 306 41.60 -46.40 9.82
CA HIS A 306 41.69 -46.85 8.39
C HIS A 306 40.39 -47.21 7.58
N GLN A 307 40.25 -47.00 6.25
CA GLN A 307 41.18 -46.79 5.13
C GLN A 307 40.44 -46.33 3.85
N PHE A 308 41.07 -45.40 3.11
CA PHE A 308 41.15 -45.19 1.63
C PHE A 308 40.07 -45.70 0.64
N GLN A 309 39.65 -44.82 -0.28
CA GLN A 309 40.04 -44.94 -1.71
C GLN A 309 39.94 -43.62 -2.49
N ARG A 310 40.92 -43.42 -3.37
CA ARG A 310 41.17 -42.33 -4.32
C ARG A 310 40.82 -42.85 -5.72
N SER A 311 40.25 -42.04 -6.64
CA SER A 311 40.80 -41.81 -8.01
C SER A 311 39.96 -40.87 -8.89
N LEU A 312 40.66 -40.34 -9.88
CA LEU A 312 40.46 -39.22 -10.81
C LEU A 312 39.65 -39.53 -12.10
N SER A 313 39.34 -38.44 -12.81
CA SER A 313 38.98 -38.27 -14.24
C SER A 313 37.51 -38.54 -14.61
N GLN A 314 36.81 -37.72 -15.42
CA GLN A 314 37.21 -37.02 -16.64
C GLN A 314 36.34 -35.77 -16.94
N ALA A 315 36.91 -34.82 -17.70
CA ALA A 315 36.30 -33.67 -18.39
C ALA A 315 35.19 -34.11 -19.39
N SER A 316 34.30 -33.34 -20.04
CA SER A 316 34.09 -31.91 -20.34
C SER A 316 32.79 -31.84 -21.17
N THR A 317 31.96 -30.79 -21.03
CA THR A 317 31.45 -29.98 -22.17
C THR A 317 30.76 -28.70 -21.66
N LEU A 318 31.27 -27.60 -22.20
CA LEU A 318 30.78 -26.23 -22.26
C LEU A 318 29.29 -26.13 -22.66
N ALA A 319 28.54 -25.22 -22.05
CA ALA A 319 27.92 -24.08 -22.75
C ALA A 319 27.27 -23.11 -21.76
N SER A 320 27.84 -21.91 -21.72
CA SER A 320 27.38 -20.70 -21.05
C SER A 320 26.10 -20.15 -21.69
N GLN A 321 25.23 -19.52 -20.88
CA GLN A 321 24.47 -18.29 -21.15
C GLN A 321 23.62 -17.99 -19.88
N SER A 322 24.02 -17.14 -18.94
CA SER A 322 24.17 -15.67 -18.98
C SER A 322 22.84 -14.90 -19.01
N HIS A 323 22.49 -14.32 -17.85
CA HIS A 323 21.78 -13.05 -17.63
C HIS A 323 20.41 -12.82 -18.29
N ALA A 324 19.33 -12.97 -17.51
CA ALA A 324 18.10 -12.21 -17.73
C ALA A 324 18.15 -10.92 -16.89
N VAL A 325 18.63 -9.85 -17.51
CA VAL A 325 18.43 -8.48 -17.03
C VAL A 325 17.02 -8.07 -17.45
N SER A 326 16.16 -7.68 -16.51
CA SER A 326 14.84 -7.13 -16.82
C SER A 326 15.01 -5.68 -17.28
N THR A 327 15.27 -5.50 -18.57
CA THR A 327 15.17 -4.19 -19.23
C THR A 327 13.73 -3.97 -19.66
N TRP A 328 13.12 -2.88 -19.18
CA TRP A 328 11.87 -2.35 -19.70
C TRP A 328 11.95 -2.16 -21.23
N PRO A 329 10.88 -2.44 -22.00
CA PRO A 329 10.91 -2.24 -23.44
C PRO A 329 10.82 -0.74 -23.79
N PRO A 330 11.50 -0.28 -24.85
CA PRO A 330 11.38 1.10 -25.30
C PRO A 330 10.06 1.31 -26.06
N HIS A 331 9.55 2.53 -25.93
CA HIS A 331 8.37 3.06 -26.59
C HIS A 331 8.50 2.90 -28.12
N THR A 332 7.58 2.15 -28.74
CA THR A 332 7.35 2.20 -30.19
C THR A 332 5.90 2.59 -30.46
N GLN A 333 5.76 3.49 -31.42
CA GLN A 333 4.54 4.12 -31.88
C GLN A 333 3.98 3.30 -33.06
N ASP A 334 2.65 3.32 -33.18
CA ASP A 334 1.78 2.88 -34.29
C ASP A 334 1.43 1.40 -34.50
N GLY A 335 0.11 1.16 -34.59
CA GLY A 335 -0.50 -0.06 -35.11
C GLY A 335 -1.85 -0.41 -34.48
N ALA A 336 -2.94 0.12 -35.04
CA ALA A 336 -4.33 -0.11 -34.60
C ALA A 336 -4.77 -1.59 -34.66
N ALA A 337 -5.45 -2.06 -33.60
CA ALA A 337 -6.37 -3.20 -33.68
C ALA A 337 -7.46 -3.05 -32.60
N THR A 338 -8.71 -3.00 -33.07
CA THR A 338 -9.95 -2.82 -32.30
C THR A 338 -10.34 -4.08 -31.55
N ALA A 339 -10.52 -3.98 -30.23
CA ALA A 339 -11.25 -4.98 -29.45
C ALA A 339 -11.92 -4.32 -28.23
N ASP A 340 -13.21 -4.59 -28.08
CA ASP A 340 -14.23 -3.92 -27.26
C ASP A 340 -13.91 -3.79 -25.77
N ARG A 341 -14.11 -2.57 -25.23
CA ARG A 341 -14.20 -2.29 -23.79
C ARG A 341 -15.63 -1.83 -23.46
N PRO A 342 -16.28 -2.37 -22.42
CA PRO A 342 -17.67 -2.00 -22.09
C PRO A 342 -17.73 -0.58 -21.53
N HIS A 343 -18.81 0.09 -21.87
CA HIS A 343 -19.06 1.53 -21.80
C HIS A 343 -19.91 1.89 -20.59
N THR A 344 -19.43 2.80 -19.73
CA THR A 344 -20.28 3.61 -18.84
C THR A 344 -19.80 5.07 -18.78
N ILE A 345 -20.73 5.96 -19.18
CA ILE A 345 -20.90 7.41 -18.93
C ILE A 345 -19.99 8.44 -19.66
N SER A 346 -20.68 9.24 -20.49
CA SER A 346 -20.37 10.59 -21.02
C SER A 346 -19.63 10.74 -22.36
N SER A 347 -20.24 10.29 -23.46
CA SER A 347 -19.85 10.62 -24.84
C SER A 347 -20.42 11.97 -25.34
N ALA A 348 -20.37 13.03 -24.51
CA ALA A 348 -20.76 14.38 -24.92
C ALA A 348 -19.61 15.41 -24.95
N TYR A 349 -18.38 15.02 -24.63
CA TYR A 349 -17.23 15.95 -24.61
C TYR A 349 -15.95 15.45 -25.30
N GLU A 350 -16.04 14.43 -26.16
CA GLU A 350 -14.87 13.83 -26.81
C GLU A 350 -14.72 14.29 -28.27
N LYS A 351 -14.60 15.61 -28.47
CA LYS A 351 -14.06 16.17 -29.70
C LYS A 351 -13.07 17.29 -29.36
N GLY A 352 -11.81 16.90 -29.14
CA GLY A 352 -10.67 17.83 -29.24
C GLY A 352 -9.80 18.08 -28.01
N HIS A 353 -10.03 17.43 -26.85
CA HIS A 353 -9.19 17.66 -25.67
C HIS A 353 -8.56 16.36 -25.15
N GLN A 354 -7.27 16.14 -25.44
CA GLN A 354 -6.46 15.17 -24.72
C GLN A 354 -6.34 15.65 -23.26
N ARG A 355 -6.96 14.92 -22.33
CA ARG A 355 -6.76 15.16 -20.90
C ARG A 355 -5.30 14.79 -20.57
N PRO A 356 -4.48 15.68 -20.01
CA PRO A 356 -3.11 15.35 -19.66
C PRO A 356 -3.06 14.18 -18.67
N ALA A 357 -2.06 13.31 -18.79
CA ALA A 357 -1.81 12.27 -17.81
C ALA A 357 -1.60 12.92 -16.42
N LEU A 358 -2.41 12.52 -15.44
CA LEU A 358 -2.25 12.96 -14.06
C LEU A 358 -0.90 12.43 -13.55
N THR A 359 0.03 13.34 -13.24
CA THR A 359 1.30 13.00 -12.60
C THR A 359 1.23 13.35 -11.11
N VAL A 360 2.08 12.76 -10.28
CA VAL A 360 2.13 13.05 -8.83
C VAL A 360 2.39 14.54 -8.54
N TYR A 361 2.91 15.28 -9.52
CA TYR A 361 3.16 16.72 -9.46
C TYR A 361 2.01 17.60 -9.97
N THR A 362 0.89 17.02 -10.41
CA THR A 362 -0.27 17.79 -10.92
C THR A 362 -1.22 18.31 -9.83
N PHE A 363 -1.03 17.90 -8.57
CA PHE A 363 -1.82 18.44 -7.45
C PHE A 363 -1.13 19.67 -6.87
N GLN A 364 -1.45 20.84 -7.41
CA GLN A 364 -1.17 22.11 -6.73
C GLN A 364 -2.28 22.35 -5.70
N ASN A 365 -1.87 22.62 -4.45
CA ASN A 365 -2.77 22.90 -3.34
C ASN A 365 -3.70 24.09 -3.70
N PRO A 366 -5.05 23.97 -3.58
CA PRO A 366 -5.99 25.06 -3.86
C PRO A 366 -5.73 26.37 -3.09
N GLU A 367 -4.90 26.34 -2.04
CA GLU A 367 -4.56 27.50 -1.23
C GLU A 367 -3.51 28.43 -1.88
N ALA A 368 -2.84 28.02 -2.97
CA ALA A 368 -1.81 28.83 -3.63
C ALA A 368 -2.34 29.79 -4.72
N ILE A 369 -3.65 29.84 -4.99
CA ILE A 369 -4.23 30.64 -6.09
C ILE A 369 -4.60 32.07 -5.65
N SER A 370 -4.51 32.41 -4.36
CA SER A 370 -5.01 33.70 -3.85
C SER A 370 -4.03 34.89 -3.89
N GLU A 371 -2.79 34.76 -4.37
CA GLU A 371 -1.81 35.87 -4.28
C GLU A 371 -1.31 36.48 -5.59
N ASN A 372 -1.72 36.00 -6.78
CA ASN A 372 -1.21 36.55 -8.04
C ASN A 372 -2.29 36.89 -9.07
N ASN A 373 -3.20 37.82 -8.73
CA ASN A 373 -3.98 38.50 -9.75
C ASN A 373 -3.60 39.99 -9.84
N PRO A 374 -3.00 40.46 -10.94
CA PRO A 374 -2.78 41.89 -11.15
C PRO A 374 -4.13 42.59 -11.38
N LYS A 375 -4.40 43.62 -10.59
CA LYS A 375 -5.54 44.52 -10.78
C LYS A 375 -5.54 45.08 -12.20
N SER A 376 -6.61 44.86 -12.96
CA SER A 376 -6.91 45.65 -14.17
C SER A 376 -7.71 46.91 -13.81
N PRO A 377 -7.49 48.03 -14.51
CA PRO A 377 -8.01 49.33 -14.13
C PRO A 377 -9.49 49.49 -14.49
N ALA A 378 -10.18 50.29 -13.70
CA ALA A 378 -11.56 50.68 -13.90
C ALA A 378 -11.74 51.55 -15.15
N ASN A 379 -12.80 51.27 -15.90
CA ASN A 379 -13.60 52.27 -16.60
C ASN A 379 -15.05 51.80 -16.62
#